data_AF-A0A918TF05-F1
#
_entry.id   AF-A0A918TF05-F1
#
_cell.length_a   1.000
_cell.length_b   1.000
_cell.length_c   1.000
_cell.angle_alpha   90.00
_cell.angle_beta   90.00
_cell.angle_gamma   90.00
#
_symmetry.space_group_name_H-M   'P 1'
#
loop_
_entity.id
_entity.type
_entity.pdbx_description
1 polymer ?
#
loop_
_entity_poly.entity_id
_entity_poly.type
_entity_poly.pdbx_seq_one_letter_code
_entity_poly.pdbx_strand_id
1 'polypeptide(L)'
;MKSKLSLFLPLVFVLGLAVVVSCSSSGSKGGMGIGKSSRQRLAIALLESPRAQFANYHVSGRRDNATALDNMKQTAAGVPAARSSYGTAPGGYVQLHPEMLRAMKILTDKGYSFHVTSIAGSSHSSRSRHYLGTAFDINKVNGVPVRSGSPYWREVIRICEGLGATETLGPGDRGHSTHIHVAWPRPPGM
;
A
#
# COMPACT_ATOMS: atom_id res chain seq x y z
N MET A 1 -23.79 56.78 59.38
CA MET A 1 -23.17 58.10 59.69
C MET A 1 -21.85 58.21 58.93
N LYS A 2 -21.69 59.30 58.16
CA LYS A 2 -20.43 59.98 57.75
C LYS A 2 -19.40 59.15 56.95
N SER A 3 -19.30 59.35 55.61
CA SER A 3 -18.36 60.28 54.92
C SER A 3 -16.92 59.73 54.88
N LYS A 4 -16.12 59.70 53.81
CA LYS A 4 -15.89 60.68 52.74
C LYS A 4 -15.03 60.05 51.63
N LEU A 5 -15.20 60.63 50.45
CA LEU A 5 -14.40 60.60 49.24
C LEU A 5 -12.92 60.98 49.49
N SER A 6 -11.97 60.36 48.77
CA SER A 6 -10.83 61.11 48.21
C SER A 6 -10.24 60.40 47.00
N LEU A 7 -10.23 61.16 45.91
CA LEU A 7 -9.80 60.86 44.54
C LEU A 7 -8.32 61.24 44.40
N PHE A 8 -7.47 60.37 43.86
CA PHE A 8 -6.20 60.78 43.21
C PHE A 8 -5.80 59.73 42.16
N LEU A 9 -6.11 60.01 40.90
CA LEU A 9 -5.29 59.64 39.73
C LEU A 9 -4.35 60.83 39.46
N PRO A 10 -3.27 60.73 38.66
CA PRO A 10 -2.84 59.63 37.80
C PRO A 10 -1.33 59.32 37.84
N LEU A 11 -0.89 58.16 37.34
CA LEU A 11 0.33 58.13 36.51
C LEU A 11 0.36 56.85 35.68
N VAL A 12 0.16 57.04 34.37
CA VAL A 12 0.42 56.04 33.34
C VAL A 12 1.94 55.92 33.19
N PHE A 13 2.50 54.78 33.56
CA PHE A 13 3.83 54.36 33.10
C PHE A 13 3.66 53.03 32.37
N VAL A 14 3.51 53.12 31.05
CA VAL A 14 3.62 51.97 30.16
C VAL A 14 5.10 51.65 30.04
N LEU A 15 5.58 50.72 30.87
CA LEU A 15 6.87 50.08 30.63
C LEU A 15 6.59 48.76 29.90
N GLY A 16 6.72 48.83 28.57
CA GLY A 16 6.68 47.65 27.71
C GLY A 16 7.84 46.72 28.04
N LEU A 17 7.57 45.68 28.83
CA LEU A 17 8.48 44.57 29.01
C LEU A 17 8.29 43.65 27.80
N ALA A 18 9.18 43.80 26.81
CA ALA A 18 9.32 42.85 25.72
C ALA A 18 9.78 41.50 26.31
N VAL A 19 8.83 40.60 26.54
CA VAL A 19 9.13 39.19 26.78
C VAL A 19 9.62 38.64 25.45
N VAL A 20 10.94 38.59 25.26
CA VAL A 20 11.55 37.72 24.25
C VAL A 20 11.29 36.29 24.69
N VAL A 21 10.17 35.71 24.22
CA VAL A 21 9.99 34.27 24.22
C VAL A 21 11.03 33.73 23.25
N SER A 22 12.18 33.34 23.79
CA SER A 22 13.19 32.61 23.05
C SER A 22 12.61 31.23 22.78
N CYS A 23 12.01 31.07 21.60
CA CYS A 23 11.65 29.78 21.05
C CYS A 23 12.96 29.05 20.76
N SER A 24 13.47 28.29 21.73
CA SER A 24 14.51 27.30 21.48
C SER A 24 13.91 26.21 20.60
N SER A 25 13.86 26.46 19.29
CA SER A 25 13.81 25.41 18.30
C SER A 25 15.15 24.69 18.37
N SER A 26 15.19 23.67 19.22
CA SER A 26 16.25 22.66 19.21
C SER A 26 16.20 21.99 17.85
N GLY A 27 16.89 22.60 16.89
CA GLY A 27 17.22 22.03 15.60
C GLY A 27 18.03 20.77 15.84
N SER A 28 17.33 19.65 15.92
CA SER A 28 17.94 18.35 15.71
C SER A 28 18.44 18.33 14.27
N LYS A 29 19.74 18.63 14.10
CA LYS A 29 20.52 18.11 12.98
C LYS A 29 20.66 16.60 13.18
N GLY A 30 19.55 15.88 13.00
CA GLY A 30 19.53 14.43 12.95
C GLY A 30 20.08 13.99 11.61
N GLY A 31 21.18 13.24 11.62
CA GLY A 31 21.74 12.62 10.44
C GLY A 31 20.67 11.88 9.64
N MET A 32 20.76 11.99 8.31
CA MET A 32 19.82 11.46 7.32
C MET A 32 19.87 9.92 7.29
N GLY A 33 19.40 9.27 8.35
CA GLY A 33 18.99 7.87 8.32
C GLY A 33 17.69 7.80 7.54
N ILE A 34 17.76 7.45 6.25
CA ILE A 34 16.57 7.31 5.40
C ILE A 34 15.72 6.17 5.97
N GLY A 35 14.68 6.51 6.73
CA GLY A 35 13.70 5.53 7.20
C GLY A 35 13.06 4.80 6.02
N LYS A 36 12.76 3.51 6.19
CA LYS A 36 12.13 2.68 5.15
C LYS A 36 10.87 3.36 4.60
N SER A 37 10.67 3.39 3.28
CA SER A 37 9.46 3.99 2.67
C SER A 37 8.17 3.27 3.09
N SER A 38 7.00 3.88 2.88
CA SER A 38 5.71 3.21 3.16
C SER A 38 5.56 1.88 2.42
N ARG A 39 5.95 1.84 1.14
CA ARG A 39 5.99 0.62 0.32
C ARG A 39 6.88 -0.45 0.92
N GLN A 40 8.09 -0.07 1.31
CA GLN A 40 9.06 -0.98 1.93
C GLN A 40 8.49 -1.58 3.21
N ARG A 41 7.94 -0.75 4.11
CA ARG A 41 7.36 -1.21 5.38
C ARG A 41 6.17 -2.15 5.17
N LEU A 42 5.29 -1.85 4.22
CA LEU A 42 4.16 -2.71 3.91
C LEU A 42 4.61 -4.05 3.31
N ALA A 43 5.60 -4.03 2.41
CA ALA A 43 6.13 -5.25 1.81
C ALA A 43 6.82 -6.15 2.84
N ILE A 44 7.59 -5.55 3.77
CA ILE A 44 8.20 -6.28 4.91
C ILE A 44 7.11 -6.92 5.76
N ALA A 45 6.11 -6.14 6.20
CA ALA A 45 5.04 -6.65 7.04
C ALA A 45 4.23 -7.79 6.37
N LEU A 46 4.09 -7.74 5.04
CA LEU A 46 3.44 -8.81 4.28
C LEU A 46 4.31 -10.07 4.15
N LEU A 47 5.61 -9.92 3.93
CA LEU A 47 6.55 -11.06 3.88
C LEU A 47 6.70 -11.76 5.24
N GLU A 48 6.60 -11.00 6.33
CA GLU A 48 6.66 -11.53 7.70
C GLU A 48 5.31 -12.14 8.15
N SER A 49 4.22 -11.88 7.42
CA SER A 49 2.89 -12.36 7.78
C SER A 49 2.68 -13.81 7.32
N PRO A 50 2.37 -14.76 8.22
CA PRO A 50 2.05 -16.14 7.81
C PRO A 50 0.73 -16.23 7.02
N ARG A 51 -0.04 -15.14 6.98
CA ARG A 51 -1.31 -15.05 6.25
C ARG A 51 -1.14 -14.62 4.79
N ALA A 52 -0.03 -13.98 4.43
CA ALA A 52 0.23 -13.55 3.06
C ALA A 52 1.30 -14.44 2.44
N GLN A 53 0.91 -15.27 1.48
CA GLN A 53 1.82 -16.14 0.75
C GLN A 53 1.98 -15.63 -0.68
N PHE A 54 3.19 -15.76 -1.22
CA PHE A 54 3.52 -15.26 -2.56
C PHE A 54 4.17 -16.39 -3.37
N ALA A 55 3.66 -16.63 -4.57
CA ALA A 55 4.21 -17.63 -5.46
C ALA A 55 5.67 -17.29 -5.82
N ASN A 56 6.55 -18.28 -5.69
CA ASN A 56 7.94 -18.25 -6.17
C ASN A 56 8.08 -18.85 -7.59
N TYR A 57 6.97 -18.89 -8.33
CA TYR A 57 6.87 -19.43 -9.67
C TYR A 57 5.84 -18.66 -10.49
N HIS A 58 5.96 -18.71 -11.82
CA HIS A 58 4.91 -18.28 -12.73
C HIS A 58 4.03 -19.46 -13.11
N VAL A 59 2.72 -19.23 -13.25
CA VAL A 59 1.77 -20.26 -13.72
C VAL A 59 2.15 -20.81 -15.11
N SER A 60 2.82 -19.99 -15.94
CA SER A 60 3.34 -20.40 -17.25
C SER A 60 4.57 -21.31 -17.20
N GLY A 61 5.17 -21.52 -16.03
CA GLY A 61 6.45 -22.24 -15.86
C GLY A 61 7.70 -21.45 -16.28
N ARG A 62 7.54 -20.20 -16.76
CA ARG A 62 8.67 -19.30 -17.04
C ARG A 62 9.42 -18.92 -15.75
N ARG A 63 10.69 -18.53 -15.90
CA ARG A 63 11.56 -18.08 -14.80
C ARG A 63 12.24 -16.78 -15.23
N ASP A 64 11.93 -15.65 -14.58
CA ASP A 64 12.46 -14.35 -14.95
C ASP A 64 12.59 -13.33 -13.80
N ASN A 65 12.76 -13.81 -12.56
CA ASN A 65 12.92 -12.97 -11.34
C ASN A 65 11.80 -11.93 -11.12
N ALA A 66 10.62 -12.17 -11.72
CA ALA A 66 9.44 -11.33 -11.59
C ALA A 66 8.26 -12.10 -10.97
N THR A 67 8.53 -13.15 -10.18
CA THR A 67 7.47 -13.85 -9.46
C THR A 67 6.83 -12.93 -8.42
N ALA A 68 5.65 -13.29 -7.90
CA ALA A 68 5.03 -12.52 -6.83
C ALA A 68 5.95 -12.38 -5.61
N LEU A 69 6.70 -13.45 -5.26
CA LEU A 69 7.67 -13.40 -4.17
C LEU A 69 8.85 -12.47 -4.49
N ASP A 70 9.38 -12.51 -5.72
CA ASP A 70 10.48 -11.63 -6.13
C ASP A 70 10.06 -10.15 -6.07
N ASN A 71 8.87 -9.83 -6.58
CA ASN A 71 8.31 -8.48 -6.54
C ASN A 71 8.19 -7.94 -5.11
N MET A 72 7.75 -8.78 -4.16
CA MET A 72 7.66 -8.40 -2.75
C MET A 72 9.02 -8.23 -2.10
N LYS A 73 9.98 -9.13 -2.37
CA LYS A 73 11.35 -9.02 -1.87
C LYS A 73 12.06 -7.76 -2.38
N GLN A 74 11.92 -7.46 -3.67
CA GLN A 74 12.45 -6.25 -4.29
C GLN A 74 11.86 -5.00 -3.63
N THR A 75 10.53 -4.96 -3.48
CA THR A 75 9.86 -3.83 -2.83
C THR A 75 10.27 -3.67 -1.36
N ALA A 76 10.42 -4.78 -0.62
CA ALA A 76 10.90 -4.78 0.77
C ALA A 76 12.35 -4.29 0.90
N ALA A 77 13.21 -4.63 -0.07
CA ALA A 77 14.58 -4.12 -0.19
C ALA A 77 14.64 -2.67 -0.65
N GLY A 78 13.51 -2.08 -1.05
CA GLY A 78 13.42 -0.69 -1.45
C GLY A 78 13.71 -0.39 -2.90
N VAL A 79 13.76 -1.43 -3.74
CA VAL A 79 13.95 -1.29 -5.18
C VAL A 79 12.63 -1.55 -5.92
N PRO A 80 12.46 -0.98 -7.13
CA PRO A 80 11.33 -1.31 -8.01
C PRO A 80 11.16 -2.83 -8.23
N ALA A 81 9.92 -3.29 -8.35
CA ALA A 81 9.59 -4.67 -8.69
C ALA A 81 9.82 -4.94 -10.18
N ALA A 82 10.43 -6.08 -10.51
CA ALA A 82 10.65 -6.53 -11.87
C ALA A 82 9.33 -6.89 -12.57
N ARG A 83 9.23 -6.55 -13.85
CA ARG A 83 8.19 -7.04 -14.75
C ARG A 83 8.76 -8.15 -15.62
N SER A 84 7.95 -9.14 -15.92
CA SER A 84 8.30 -10.19 -16.87
C SER A 84 8.57 -9.60 -18.26
N SER A 85 9.38 -10.30 -19.06
CA SER A 85 9.78 -9.87 -20.42
C SER A 85 9.44 -10.94 -21.47
N TYR A 86 8.23 -11.51 -21.38
CA TYR A 86 7.72 -12.50 -22.33
C TYR A 86 6.25 -12.29 -22.64
N GLY A 87 5.81 -12.78 -23.80
CA GLY A 87 4.46 -12.55 -24.31
C GLY A 87 4.23 -11.05 -24.52
N THR A 88 3.27 -10.50 -23.80
CA THR A 88 2.89 -9.08 -23.80
C THR A 88 3.52 -8.29 -22.67
N ALA A 89 4.31 -8.95 -21.80
CA ALA A 89 4.92 -8.30 -20.66
C ALA A 89 6.08 -7.37 -21.11
N PRO A 90 6.09 -6.10 -20.66
CA PRO A 90 6.96 -5.08 -21.25
C PRO A 90 8.40 -5.10 -20.72
N GLY A 91 8.75 -6.02 -19.81
CA GLY A 91 10.04 -6.02 -19.12
C GLY A 91 10.26 -4.77 -18.25
N GLY A 92 11.48 -4.59 -17.76
CA GLY A 92 11.84 -3.46 -16.91
C GLY A 92 11.25 -3.55 -15.50
N TYR A 93 11.02 -2.40 -14.87
CA TYR A 93 10.65 -2.34 -13.45
C TYR A 93 9.54 -1.33 -13.17
N VAL A 94 8.81 -1.54 -12.07
CA VAL A 94 7.74 -0.66 -11.63
C VAL A 94 7.67 -0.56 -10.10
N GLN A 95 7.23 0.59 -9.60
CA GLN A 95 6.97 0.77 -8.17
C GLN A 95 5.59 0.20 -7.84
N LEU A 96 5.52 -0.69 -6.83
CA LEU A 96 4.23 -1.20 -6.36
C LEU A 96 3.42 -0.10 -5.68
N HIS A 97 2.11 -0.09 -5.91
CA HIS A 97 1.23 0.95 -5.39
C HIS A 97 1.03 0.81 -3.87
N PRO A 98 1.24 1.88 -3.06
CA PRO A 98 1.12 1.79 -1.60
C PRO A 98 -0.28 1.35 -1.14
N GLU A 99 -1.36 1.86 -1.75
CA GLU A 99 -2.72 1.48 -1.34
C GLU A 99 -3.05 0.03 -1.69
N MET A 100 -2.44 -0.52 -2.75
CA MET A 100 -2.57 -1.95 -3.09
C MET A 100 -1.92 -2.81 -2.01
N LEU A 101 -0.69 -2.47 -1.59
CA LEU A 101 0.01 -3.16 -0.51
C LEU A 101 -0.71 -3.00 0.83
N ARG A 102 -1.28 -1.82 1.09
CA ARG A 102 -2.08 -1.54 2.28
C ARG A 102 -3.33 -2.40 2.31
N ALA A 103 -4.00 -2.61 1.19
CA ALA A 103 -5.18 -3.47 1.12
C ALA A 103 -4.84 -4.94 1.41
N MET A 104 -3.73 -5.45 0.87
CA MET A 104 -3.23 -6.78 1.27
C MET A 104 -3.00 -6.85 2.79
N LYS A 105 -2.39 -5.81 3.39
CA LYS A 105 -2.15 -5.77 4.83
C LYS A 105 -3.46 -5.77 5.62
N ILE A 106 -4.44 -4.97 5.21
CA ILE A 106 -5.77 -4.92 5.84
C ILE A 106 -6.48 -6.28 5.74
N LEU A 107 -6.36 -7.01 4.63
CA LEU A 107 -6.88 -8.37 4.52
C LEU A 107 -6.26 -9.28 5.60
N THR A 108 -4.94 -9.22 5.80
CA THR A 108 -4.28 -10.00 6.86
C THR A 108 -4.75 -9.60 8.26
N ASP A 109 -4.96 -8.30 8.50
CA ASP A 109 -5.42 -7.76 9.79
C ASP A 109 -6.88 -8.14 10.08
N LYS A 110 -7.70 -8.30 9.02
CA LYS A 110 -9.07 -8.85 9.10
C LYS A 110 -9.11 -10.38 9.25
N GLY A 111 -7.95 -11.04 9.34
CA GLY A 111 -7.86 -12.48 9.56
C GLY A 111 -7.93 -13.33 8.29
N TYR A 112 -7.90 -12.74 7.09
CA TYR A 112 -7.78 -13.53 5.86
C TYR A 112 -6.35 -14.04 5.69
N SER A 113 -6.21 -15.29 5.24
CA SER A 113 -4.99 -15.74 4.58
C SER A 113 -5.21 -15.85 3.07
N PHE A 114 -4.17 -15.62 2.29
CA PHE A 114 -4.26 -15.66 0.83
C PHE A 114 -2.93 -16.02 0.17
N HIS A 115 -3.02 -16.55 -1.05
CA HIS A 115 -1.86 -16.86 -1.89
C HIS A 115 -1.89 -16.04 -3.18
N VAL A 116 -0.93 -15.14 -3.32
CA VAL A 116 -0.77 -14.23 -4.46
C VAL A 116 0.05 -14.90 -5.55
N THR A 117 -0.46 -14.90 -6.78
CA THR A 117 0.19 -15.54 -7.94
C THR A 117 0.85 -14.57 -8.91
N SER A 118 0.42 -13.31 -8.94
CA SER A 118 1.01 -12.28 -9.81
C SER A 118 0.84 -10.89 -9.18
N ILE A 119 1.82 -10.02 -9.39
CA ILE A 119 1.79 -8.59 -9.03
C ILE A 119 2.25 -7.75 -10.22
N ALA A 120 3.56 -7.68 -10.51
CA ALA A 120 4.09 -6.94 -11.66
C ALA A 120 4.64 -7.84 -12.78
N GLY A 121 4.95 -9.10 -12.46
CA GLY A 121 5.32 -10.11 -13.45
C GLY A 121 4.14 -10.87 -14.07
N SER A 122 4.47 -11.90 -14.84
CA SER A 122 3.58 -12.67 -15.72
C SER A 122 3.12 -11.92 -17.00
N SER A 123 2.58 -12.67 -17.95
CA SER A 123 2.03 -12.12 -19.20
C SER A 123 0.52 -11.90 -19.05
N HIS A 124 0.07 -10.69 -19.36
CA HIS A 124 -1.29 -10.16 -19.18
C HIS A 124 -1.71 -9.35 -20.40
N SER A 125 -2.92 -8.82 -20.49
CA SER A 125 -3.25 -7.89 -21.60
C SER A 125 -2.28 -6.70 -21.66
N SER A 126 -2.01 -6.15 -22.85
CA SER A 126 -0.99 -5.10 -23.06
C SER A 126 -1.21 -3.85 -22.21
N ARG A 127 -2.46 -3.56 -21.82
CA ARG A 127 -2.83 -2.44 -20.97
C ARG A 127 -3.05 -2.85 -19.50
N SER A 128 -2.64 -4.06 -19.10
CA SER A 128 -2.90 -4.57 -17.76
C SER A 128 -2.30 -3.69 -16.66
N ARG A 129 -3.05 -3.54 -15.58
CA ARG A 129 -2.65 -2.78 -14.38
C ARG A 129 -1.57 -3.48 -13.55
N HIS A 130 -1.28 -4.75 -13.83
CA HIS A 130 -0.09 -5.43 -13.32
C HIS A 130 1.19 -4.70 -13.75
N TYR A 131 1.26 -4.26 -15.01
CA TYR A 131 2.43 -3.56 -15.55
C TYR A 131 2.62 -2.14 -15.01
N LEU A 132 1.62 -1.61 -14.31
CA LEU A 132 1.65 -0.35 -13.57
C LEU A 132 1.94 -0.54 -12.08
N GLY A 133 2.13 -1.79 -11.61
CA GLY A 133 2.36 -2.09 -10.18
C GLY A 133 1.13 -1.84 -9.31
N THR A 134 -0.06 -1.83 -9.90
CA THR A 134 -1.33 -1.46 -9.23
C THR A 134 -2.31 -2.62 -9.11
N ALA A 135 -1.93 -3.83 -9.51
CA ALA A 135 -2.80 -5.01 -9.49
C ALA A 135 -2.13 -6.22 -8.83
N PHE A 136 -2.95 -7.15 -8.33
CA PHE A 136 -2.50 -8.47 -7.93
C PHE A 136 -3.57 -9.53 -8.13
N ASP A 137 -3.11 -10.78 -8.27
CA ASP A 137 -3.98 -11.95 -8.43
C ASP A 137 -3.87 -12.89 -7.21
N ILE A 138 -5.01 -13.36 -6.69
CA ILE A 138 -5.08 -14.37 -5.61
C ILE A 138 -5.73 -15.65 -6.14
N ASN A 139 -5.12 -16.82 -5.91
CA ASN A 139 -5.72 -18.11 -6.27
C ASN A 139 -6.22 -18.96 -5.08
N LYS A 140 -5.93 -18.55 -3.83
CA LYS A 140 -6.44 -19.19 -2.61
C LYS A 140 -6.76 -18.15 -1.55
N VAL A 141 -7.86 -18.34 -0.83
CA VAL A 141 -8.25 -17.53 0.33
C VAL A 141 -8.62 -18.47 1.47
N ASN A 142 -8.08 -18.26 2.66
CA ASN A 142 -8.27 -19.11 3.84
C ASN A 142 -8.01 -20.59 3.56
N GLY A 143 -6.96 -20.87 2.78
CA GLY A 143 -6.61 -22.22 2.34
C GLY A 143 -7.51 -22.81 1.23
N VAL A 144 -8.62 -22.16 0.89
CA VAL A 144 -9.57 -22.64 -0.11
C VAL A 144 -9.24 -22.06 -1.49
N PRO A 145 -9.12 -22.89 -2.54
CA PRO A 145 -8.93 -22.40 -3.91
C PRO A 145 -10.07 -21.49 -4.37
N VAL A 146 -9.72 -20.41 -5.06
CA VAL A 146 -10.69 -19.51 -5.67
C VAL A 146 -11.37 -20.23 -6.84
N ARG A 147 -12.70 -20.26 -6.80
CA ARG A 147 -13.60 -20.79 -7.84
C ARG A 147 -15.04 -20.34 -7.57
N SER A 148 -15.95 -20.54 -8.51
CA SER A 148 -17.35 -20.05 -8.44
C SER A 148 -18.05 -20.35 -7.10
N GLY A 149 -17.90 -21.58 -6.59
CA GLY A 149 -18.46 -22.02 -5.31
C GLY A 149 -17.61 -21.75 -4.06
N SER A 150 -16.48 -21.07 -4.17
CA SER A 150 -15.68 -20.73 -2.98
C SER A 150 -16.35 -19.59 -2.19
N PRO A 151 -16.43 -19.66 -0.85
CA PRO A 151 -17.24 -18.72 -0.08
C PRO A 151 -16.60 -17.35 0.09
N TYR A 152 -15.29 -17.22 -0.12
CA TYR A 152 -14.53 -16.05 0.31
C TYR A 152 -14.27 -15.00 -0.78
N TRP A 153 -14.32 -15.36 -2.06
CA TRP A 153 -13.75 -14.49 -3.10
C TRP A 153 -14.52 -13.18 -3.29
N ARG A 154 -15.86 -13.22 -3.20
CA ARG A 154 -16.71 -12.02 -3.29
C ARG A 154 -16.47 -11.07 -2.13
N GLU A 155 -16.27 -11.63 -0.94
CA GLU A 155 -15.98 -10.86 0.27
C GLU A 155 -14.64 -10.13 0.13
N VAL A 156 -13.59 -10.82 -0.35
CA VAL A 156 -12.27 -10.22 -0.63
C VAL A 156 -12.38 -9.10 -1.67
N ILE A 157 -13.09 -9.31 -2.78
CA ILE A 157 -13.32 -8.25 -3.79
C ILE A 157 -13.97 -7.03 -3.17
N ARG A 158 -15.08 -7.20 -2.44
CA ARG A 158 -15.80 -6.07 -1.83
C ARG A 158 -14.95 -5.33 -0.78
N ILE A 159 -14.09 -6.02 -0.04
CA ILE A 159 -13.11 -5.36 0.84
C ILE A 159 -12.15 -4.51 0.01
N CYS A 160 -11.59 -5.04 -1.08
CA CYS A 160 -10.68 -4.30 -1.94
C CYS A 160 -11.35 -3.10 -2.63
N GLU A 161 -12.60 -3.22 -3.07
CA GLU A 161 -13.41 -2.12 -3.62
C GLU A 161 -13.61 -1.01 -2.59
N GLY A 162 -13.96 -1.37 -1.35
CA GLY A 162 -14.04 -0.43 -0.22
C GLY A 162 -12.71 0.25 0.14
N LEU A 163 -11.59 -0.29 -0.36
CA LEU A 163 -10.24 0.27 -0.21
C LEU A 163 -9.73 0.94 -1.51
N GLY A 164 -10.62 1.18 -2.48
CA GLY A 164 -10.34 1.95 -3.68
C GLY A 164 -9.90 1.13 -4.90
N ALA A 165 -10.01 -0.21 -4.88
CA ALA A 165 -9.89 -0.98 -6.12
C ALA A 165 -11.03 -0.61 -7.08
N THR A 166 -10.72 -0.46 -8.37
CA THR A 166 -11.68 -0.03 -9.42
C THR A 166 -11.77 -1.00 -10.59
N GLU A 167 -10.98 -2.06 -10.56
CA GLU A 167 -11.03 -3.16 -11.51
C GLU A 167 -10.91 -4.43 -10.69
N THR A 168 -12.03 -5.12 -10.54
CA THR A 168 -12.19 -6.31 -9.72
C THR A 168 -12.84 -7.39 -10.57
N LEU A 169 -12.15 -8.52 -10.72
CA LEU A 169 -12.62 -9.65 -11.52
C LEU A 169 -12.45 -10.93 -10.71
N GLY A 170 -13.34 -11.89 -10.92
CA GLY A 170 -13.28 -13.17 -10.24
C GLY A 170 -14.07 -14.25 -10.96
N PRO A 171 -14.39 -15.36 -10.28
CA PRO A 171 -15.16 -16.44 -10.87
C PRO A 171 -16.51 -15.98 -11.43
N GLY A 172 -16.65 -16.12 -12.75
CA GLY A 172 -17.79 -15.61 -13.53
C GLY A 172 -17.33 -14.64 -14.63
N ASP A 173 -16.22 -13.94 -14.40
CA ASP A 173 -15.60 -13.06 -15.38
C ASP A 173 -14.71 -13.84 -16.36
N ARG A 174 -14.65 -13.37 -17.61
CA ARG A 174 -13.86 -13.99 -18.66
C ARG A 174 -12.39 -14.10 -18.23
N GLY A 175 -11.85 -15.31 -18.18
CA GLY A 175 -10.45 -15.57 -17.83
C GLY A 175 -10.16 -15.68 -16.33
N HIS A 176 -11.14 -15.50 -15.45
CA HIS A 176 -10.93 -15.36 -13.99
C HIS A 176 -11.64 -16.46 -13.18
N SER A 177 -11.87 -17.64 -13.76
CA SER A 177 -12.58 -18.75 -13.09
C SER A 177 -11.85 -19.33 -11.87
N THR A 178 -10.54 -19.10 -11.74
CA THR A 178 -9.65 -19.74 -10.76
C THR A 178 -8.87 -18.77 -9.87
N HIS A 179 -9.10 -17.47 -10.02
CA HIS A 179 -8.40 -16.45 -9.24
C HIS A 179 -9.23 -15.17 -9.14
N ILE A 180 -8.88 -14.35 -8.16
CA ILE A 180 -9.36 -12.99 -8.01
C ILE A 180 -8.31 -12.08 -8.64
N HIS A 181 -8.72 -11.13 -9.46
CA HIS A 181 -7.91 -9.99 -9.89
C HIS A 181 -8.46 -8.73 -9.22
N VAL A 182 -7.59 -7.96 -8.57
CA VAL A 182 -7.96 -6.64 -8.05
C VAL A 182 -6.90 -5.61 -8.41
N ALA A 183 -7.35 -4.43 -8.82
CA ALA A 183 -6.45 -3.36 -9.20
C ALA A 183 -6.95 -1.95 -8.83
N TRP A 184 -5.99 -1.10 -8.47
CA TRP A 184 -6.20 0.31 -8.15
C TRP A 184 -6.22 1.18 -9.41
N PRO A 185 -6.75 2.42 -9.34
CA PRO A 185 -6.72 3.35 -10.46
C PRO A 185 -5.32 3.51 -11.05
N ARG A 186 -5.27 3.75 -12.35
CA ARG A 186 -4.03 4.12 -13.03
C ARG A 186 -3.48 5.39 -12.39
N PRO A 187 -2.17 5.47 -12.08
CA PRO A 187 -1.57 6.71 -11.62
C PRO A 187 -1.79 7.82 -12.67
N PRO A 188 -2.08 9.06 -12.25
CA PRO A 188 -2.22 10.17 -13.19
C PRO A 188 -0.95 10.33 -14.03
N GLY A 189 -1.10 10.46 -15.36
CA GLY A 189 0.02 10.70 -16.28
C GLY A 189 0.81 9.46 -16.73
N MET A 190 0.29 8.24 -16.52
CA MET A 190 0.81 6.98 -17.11
C MET A 190 -0.09 6.39 -18.18
#